data_AF-A0A2H4SQP0-F1
#
_entry.id   AF-A0A2H4SQP0-F1
#
_cell.length_a   1.000
_cell.length_b   1.000
_cell.length_c   1.000
_cell.angle_alpha   90.00
_cell.angle_beta   90.00
_cell.angle_gamma   90.00
#
_symmetry.space_group_name_H-M   'P 1'
#
loop_
_entity.id
_entity.type
_entity.pdbx_description
1 polymer ?
#
loop_
_entity_poly.entity_id
_entity_poly.type
_entity_poly.pdbx_seq_one_letter_code
_entity_poly.pdbx_strand_id
1 'polypeptide(L)'
;MESTALPQPDFAGAANSLRHVADNFTLCANLPAIRGSNEILQAIADLSTRMDRKFEAMDRKIETMHKNLNDKIALLADKVALLADKVALLDDKVALLDDKVALLDCKLHASIRNSSALSRNSIVFSTEATLWPLYNLETGQQIANCPPTLAALQALSSKIFLILK
;
A
#
# COMPACT_ATOMS: atom_id res chain seq x y z
N MET A 1 -39.39 97.63 58.50
CA MET A 1 -39.22 97.34 57.06
C MET A 1 -39.27 95.83 56.91
N GLU A 2 -40.19 95.35 56.07
CA GLU A 2 -40.74 93.99 56.06
C GLU A 2 -39.69 92.89 55.82
N SER A 3 -39.72 91.86 56.65
CA SER A 3 -39.00 90.60 56.44
C SER A 3 -39.82 89.72 55.48
N THR A 4 -39.58 89.83 54.18
CA THR A 4 -40.16 88.94 53.18
C THR A 4 -39.44 87.58 53.24
N ALA A 5 -40.00 86.62 53.98
CA ALA A 5 -39.52 85.25 53.92
C ALA A 5 -39.73 84.71 52.50
N LEU A 6 -38.64 84.29 51.85
CA LEU A 6 -38.70 83.69 50.51
C LEU A 6 -39.58 82.41 50.56
N PRO A 7 -40.41 82.18 49.53
CA PRO A 7 -41.23 80.96 49.47
C PRO A 7 -40.33 79.72 49.48
N GLN A 8 -40.68 78.73 50.31
CA GLN A 8 -39.94 77.47 50.37
C GLN A 8 -40.12 76.68 49.07
N PRO A 9 -39.06 76.02 48.54
CA PRO A 9 -39.17 75.17 47.37
C PRO A 9 -40.10 73.97 47.62
N ASP A 10 -40.95 73.66 46.64
CA ASP A 10 -41.83 72.49 46.69
C ASP A 10 -41.07 71.21 46.30
N PHE A 11 -40.35 70.64 47.27
CA PHE A 11 -39.63 69.39 47.09
C PHE A 11 -40.57 68.19 46.88
N ALA A 12 -41.81 68.25 47.37
CA ALA A 12 -42.79 67.18 47.17
C ALA A 12 -43.27 67.16 45.71
N GLY A 13 -43.58 68.33 45.15
CA GLY A 13 -43.84 68.49 43.72
C GLY A 13 -42.68 68.03 42.86
N ALA A 14 -41.45 68.44 43.19
CA ALA A 14 -40.24 68.00 42.48
C ALA A 14 -40.04 66.47 42.53
N ALA A 15 -40.22 65.85 43.70
CA ALA A 15 -40.14 64.40 43.85
C ALA A 15 -41.23 63.67 43.05
N ASN A 16 -42.45 64.23 43.01
CA ASN A 16 -43.55 63.66 42.22
C ASN A 16 -43.30 63.79 40.71
N SER A 17 -42.76 64.93 40.26
CA SER A 17 -42.32 65.12 38.88
C SER A 17 -41.22 64.13 38.49
N LEU A 18 -40.22 63.92 39.35
CA LEU A 18 -39.17 62.92 39.11
C LEU A 18 -39.73 61.49 39.05
N ARG A 19 -40.72 61.18 39.88
CA ARG A 19 -41.41 59.88 39.84
C ARG A 19 -42.16 59.69 38.52
N HIS A 20 -42.90 60.70 38.06
CA HIS A 20 -43.55 60.67 36.74
C HIS A 20 -42.57 60.53 35.58
N VAL A 21 -41.41 61.19 35.65
CA VAL A 21 -40.35 61.03 34.64
C VAL A 21 -39.79 59.62 34.67
N ALA A 22 -39.53 59.06 35.85
CA ALA A 22 -39.08 57.69 36.01
C ALA A 22 -40.11 56.68 35.45
N ASP A 23 -41.39 56.86 35.75
CA ASP A 23 -42.47 56.02 35.24
C ASP A 23 -42.55 56.07 33.71
N ASN A 24 -42.40 57.26 33.11
CA ASN A 24 -42.34 57.40 31.65
C ASN A 24 -41.11 56.72 31.04
N PHE A 25 -39.96 56.74 31.71
CA PHE A 25 -38.80 55.97 31.25
C PHE A 25 -39.03 54.46 31.31
N THR A 26 -39.85 53.95 32.25
CA THR A 26 -40.21 52.52 32.24
C THR A 26 -41.06 52.15 31.02
N LEU A 27 -41.88 53.08 30.50
CA LEU A 27 -42.64 52.87 29.27
C LEU A 27 -41.75 52.83 28.02
N CYS A 28 -40.58 53.48 28.04
CA CYS A 28 -39.63 53.41 26.94
C CYS A 28 -39.13 51.97 26.67
N ALA A 29 -39.13 51.09 27.68
CA ALA A 29 -38.77 49.67 27.50
C ALA A 29 -39.72 48.92 26.54
N ASN A 30 -40.94 49.42 26.36
CA ASN A 30 -41.94 48.87 25.44
C ASN A 30 -41.88 49.49 24.05
N LEU A 31 -40.95 50.41 23.77
CA LEU A 31 -40.82 51.01 22.46
C LEU A 31 -40.50 49.93 21.41
N PRO A 32 -41.27 49.84 20.31
CA PRO A 32 -41.06 48.84 19.26
C PRO A 32 -39.62 48.83 18.71
N ALA A 33 -38.96 49.99 18.66
CA ALA A 33 -37.56 50.10 18.23
C ALA A 33 -36.59 49.34 19.17
N ILE A 34 -36.74 49.51 20.49
CA ILE A 34 -35.88 48.83 21.49
C ILE A 34 -36.20 47.34 21.54
N ARG A 35 -37.49 46.99 21.50
CA ARG A 35 -37.93 45.59 21.44
C ARG A 35 -37.42 44.87 20.19
N GLY A 36 -37.54 45.49 19.02
CA GLY A 36 -37.06 44.94 17.76
C GLY A 36 -35.53 44.77 17.73
N SER A 37 -34.76 45.71 18.30
CA SER A 37 -33.31 45.55 18.44
C SER A 37 -32.93 44.37 19.33
N ASN A 38 -33.61 44.15 20.45
CA ASN A 38 -33.36 43.01 21.33
C ASN A 38 -33.72 41.67 20.65
N GLU A 39 -34.81 41.62 19.90
CA GLU A 39 -35.21 40.43 19.12
C GLU A 39 -34.16 40.12 18.03
N ILE A 40 -33.62 41.13 17.36
CA ILE A 40 -32.54 40.96 16.38
C ILE A 40 -31.25 40.47 17.04
N LEU A 41 -30.85 41.06 18.17
CA LEU A 41 -29.66 40.62 18.92
C LEU A 41 -29.79 39.16 19.36
N GLN A 42 -30.97 38.76 19.84
CA GLN A 42 -31.26 37.38 20.18
C GLN A 42 -31.17 36.46 18.95
N ALA A 43 -31.75 36.86 17.82
CA ALA A 43 -31.69 36.07 16.59
C ALA A 43 -30.25 35.90 16.08
N ILE A 44 -29.40 36.93 16.21
CA ILE A 44 -27.97 36.88 15.88
C ILE A 44 -27.23 35.94 16.83
N ALA A 45 -27.46 36.02 18.14
CA ALA A 45 -26.87 35.10 19.11
C ALA A 45 -27.27 33.64 18.84
N ASP A 46 -28.55 33.40 18.56
CA ASP A 46 -29.07 32.08 18.19
C ASP A 46 -28.50 31.59 16.85
N LEU A 47 -28.28 32.49 15.89
CA LEU A 47 -27.61 32.14 14.64
C LEU A 47 -26.14 31.78 14.87
N SER A 48 -25.41 32.57 15.67
CA SER A 48 -24.01 32.30 16.02
C SER A 48 -23.87 30.93 16.68
N THR A 49 -24.67 30.65 17.71
CA THR A 49 -24.62 29.34 18.39
C THR A 49 -25.02 28.20 17.46
N ARG A 50 -25.91 28.42 16.48
CA ARG A 50 -26.24 27.40 15.46
C ARG A 50 -25.09 27.18 14.48
N MET A 51 -24.39 28.24 14.09
CA MET A 51 -23.19 28.16 13.25
C MET A 51 -22.07 27.42 13.97
N ASP A 52 -21.77 27.77 15.22
CA ASP A 52 -20.72 27.12 16.02
C ASP A 52 -20.98 25.61 16.13
N ARG A 53 -22.21 25.22 16.45
CA ARG A 53 -22.60 23.79 16.48
C ARG A 53 -22.41 23.09 15.13
N LYS A 54 -22.68 23.78 14.01
CA LYS A 54 -22.48 23.23 12.66
C LYS A 54 -20.99 23.10 12.31
N PHE A 55 -20.16 24.09 12.65
CA PHE A 55 -18.72 24.02 12.46
C PHE A 55 -18.11 22.87 13.26
N GLU A 56 -18.44 22.78 14.54
CA GLU A 56 -18.04 21.67 15.41
C GLU A 56 -18.47 20.29 14.87
N ALA A 57 -19.68 20.19 14.31
CA ALA A 57 -20.15 18.95 13.69
C ALA A 57 -19.40 18.63 12.38
N MET A 58 -18.99 19.66 11.64
CA MET A 58 -18.23 19.52 10.41
C MET A 58 -16.78 19.12 10.71
N ASP A 59 -16.15 19.71 11.72
CA ASP A 59 -14.79 19.38 12.16
C ASP A 59 -14.70 17.92 12.60
N ARG A 60 -15.64 17.45 13.42
CA ARG A 60 -15.73 16.02 13.81
C ARG A 60 -15.89 15.10 12.60
N LYS A 61 -16.68 15.49 11.59
CA LYS A 61 -16.84 14.71 10.36
C LYS A 61 -15.54 14.68 9.55
N ILE A 62 -14.85 15.81 9.44
CA ILE A 62 -13.57 15.93 8.74
C ILE A 62 -12.52 15.05 9.42
N GLU A 63 -12.39 15.11 10.74
CA GLU A 63 -11.49 14.23 11.50
C GLU A 63 -11.80 12.75 11.28
N THR A 64 -13.08 12.38 11.33
CA THR A 64 -13.51 11.00 11.10
C THR A 64 -13.19 10.54 9.68
N MET A 65 -13.43 11.38 8.67
CA MET A 65 -13.09 11.09 7.28
C MET A 65 -11.58 10.96 7.08
N HIS A 66 -10.78 11.87 7.66
CA HIS A 66 -9.32 11.81 7.59
C HIS A 66 -8.78 10.52 8.22
N LYS A 67 -9.27 10.15 9.41
CA LYS A 67 -8.88 8.90 10.06
C LYS A 67 -9.22 7.69 9.18
N ASN A 68 -10.46 7.60 8.71
CA ASN A 68 -10.90 6.49 7.86
C ASN A 68 -10.10 6.40 6.54
N LEU A 69 -9.72 7.54 5.96
CA LEU A 69 -8.91 7.58 4.76
C LEU A 69 -7.49 7.09 5.04
N ASN A 70 -6.88 7.55 6.13
CA ASN A 70 -5.54 7.12 6.54
C ASN A 70 -5.49 5.62 6.83
N ASP A 71 -6.49 5.07 7.53
CA ASP A 71 -6.58 3.63 7.80
C ASP A 71 -6.68 2.81 6.49
N LYS A 72 -7.45 3.30 5.51
CA LYS A 72 -7.54 2.67 4.18
C LYS A 72 -6.23 2.76 3.40
N ILE A 73 -5.54 3.90 3.47
CA ILE A 73 -4.24 4.08 2.81
C ILE A 73 -3.21 3.13 3.40
N ALA A 74 -3.14 3.02 4.74
CA ALA A 74 -2.25 2.07 5.42
C ALA A 74 -2.54 0.62 5.01
N LEU A 75 -3.81 0.22 5.01
CA LEU A 75 -4.21 -1.12 4.56
C LEU A 75 -3.85 -1.40 3.09
N LEU A 76 -3.99 -0.40 2.22
CA LEU A 76 -3.58 -0.53 0.82
C LEU A 76 -2.06 -0.66 0.70
N ALA A 77 -1.29 0.10 1.48
CA ALA A 77 0.17 -0.01 1.50
C ALA A 77 0.62 -1.43 1.91
N ASP A 78 0.02 -2.00 2.95
CA ASP A 78 0.32 -3.38 3.40
C ASP A 78 0.00 -4.41 2.31
N LYS A 79 -1.13 -4.25 1.60
CA LYS A 79 -1.50 -5.13 0.50
C LYS A 79 -0.54 -5.02 -0.69
N VAL A 80 -0.07 -3.82 -1.00
CA VAL A 80 0.92 -3.59 -2.07
C VAL A 80 2.26 -4.23 -1.71
N ALA A 81 2.71 -4.09 -0.46
CA ALA A 81 3.93 -4.74 0.02
C ALA A 81 3.83 -6.28 -0.10
N LEU A 82 2.71 -6.86 0.37
CA LEU A 82 2.49 -8.31 0.25
C LEU A 82 2.44 -8.79 -1.21
N LEU A 83 1.88 -8.00 -2.12
CA LEU A 83 1.89 -8.32 -3.54
C LEU A 83 3.30 -8.27 -4.12
N ALA A 84 4.12 -7.30 -3.72
CA ALA A 84 5.53 -7.21 -4.15
C ALA A 84 6.32 -8.47 -3.71
N ASP A 85 6.16 -8.91 -2.47
CA ASP A 85 6.81 -10.14 -1.97
C ASP A 85 6.39 -11.37 -2.77
N LYS A 86 5.10 -11.48 -3.12
CA LYS A 86 4.59 -12.59 -3.95
C LYS A 86 5.15 -12.56 -5.37
N VAL A 87 5.31 -11.37 -5.96
CA VAL A 87 5.91 -11.23 -7.28
C VAL A 87 7.38 -11.66 -7.25
N ALA A 88 8.16 -11.19 -6.26
CA ALA A 88 9.55 -11.61 -6.09
C ALA A 88 9.69 -13.15 -5.95
N LEU A 89 8.81 -13.78 -5.16
CA LEU A 89 8.80 -15.23 -5.01
C LEU A 89 8.43 -15.97 -6.32
N LEU A 90 7.56 -15.37 -7.15
CA LEU A 90 7.24 -15.93 -8.46
C LEU A 90 8.42 -15.81 -9.42
N ASP A 91 9.13 -14.69 -9.40
CA ASP A 91 10.33 -14.49 -10.21
C ASP A 91 11.41 -15.52 -9.87
N ASP A 92 11.67 -15.79 -8.58
CA ASP A 92 12.59 -16.84 -8.13
C ASP A 92 12.19 -18.23 -8.64
N LYS A 93 10.89 -18.54 -8.62
CA LYS A 93 10.37 -19.82 -9.13
C LYS A 93 10.52 -19.95 -10.64
N VAL A 94 10.33 -18.86 -11.38
CA VAL A 94 10.52 -18.82 -12.83
C VAL A 94 11.99 -19.03 -13.16
N ALA A 95 12.91 -18.34 -12.49
CA ALA A 95 14.35 -18.54 -12.68
C ALA A 95 14.77 -20.00 -12.42
N LEU A 96 14.27 -20.63 -11.35
CA LEU A 96 14.53 -22.03 -11.06
C LEU A 96 13.96 -22.98 -12.14
N LEU A 97 12.81 -22.65 -12.73
CA LEU A 97 12.24 -23.42 -13.82
C LEU A 97 13.07 -23.26 -15.10
N ASP A 98 13.55 -22.07 -15.41
CA ASP A 98 14.45 -21.82 -16.55
C ASP A 98 15.74 -22.64 -16.44
N ASP A 99 16.36 -22.69 -15.26
CA ASP A 99 17.54 -23.54 -15.00
C ASP A 99 17.25 -25.03 -15.24
N LYS A 100 16.09 -25.51 -14.80
CA LYS A 100 15.67 -26.90 -15.01
C LYS A 100 15.40 -27.21 -16.47
N VAL A 101 14.79 -26.28 -17.20
CA VAL A 101 14.55 -26.42 -18.65
C VAL A 101 15.87 -26.45 -19.40
N ALA A 102 16.82 -25.55 -19.08
CA ALA A 102 18.15 -25.55 -19.67
C ALA A 102 18.92 -26.86 -19.40
N LEU A 103 18.81 -27.42 -18.19
CA LEU A 103 19.41 -28.72 -17.87
C LEU A 103 18.77 -29.86 -18.66
N LEU A 104 17.44 -29.85 -18.82
CA LEU A 104 16.73 -30.86 -19.61
C LEU A 104 17.11 -30.77 -21.09
N ASP A 105 17.25 -29.56 -21.63
CA ASP A 105 17.69 -29.33 -23.00
C ASP A 105 19.11 -29.88 -23.24
N CYS A 106 20.04 -29.60 -22.31
CA CYS A 106 21.39 -30.17 -22.33
C CYS A 106 21.38 -31.71 -22.34
N LYS A 107 20.59 -32.32 -21.45
CA LYS A 107 20.41 -33.78 -21.37
C LYS A 107 19.84 -34.36 -22.65
N LEU A 108 18.84 -33.71 -23.23
CA LEU A 108 18.21 -34.13 -24.48
C LEU A 108 19.21 -34.10 -25.63
N HIS A 109 19.95 -33.00 -25.78
CA HIS A 109 20.99 -32.86 -26.80
C HIS A 109 22.09 -33.94 -26.66
N ALA A 110 22.60 -34.17 -25.45
CA ALA A 110 23.59 -35.21 -25.19
C ALA A 110 23.04 -36.62 -25.52
N SER A 111 21.79 -36.89 -25.15
CA SER A 111 21.10 -38.16 -25.44
C SER A 111 20.95 -38.41 -26.94
N ILE A 112 20.53 -37.40 -27.71
CA ILE A 112 20.41 -37.50 -29.18
C ILE A 112 21.77 -37.82 -29.82
N ARG A 113 22.83 -37.14 -29.38
CA ARG A 113 24.20 -37.40 -29.88
C ARG A 113 24.66 -38.81 -29.55
N ASN A 114 24.39 -39.29 -28.33
CA ASN A 114 24.73 -40.66 -27.92
C ASN A 114 23.96 -41.69 -28.74
N SER A 115 22.65 -41.52 -28.91
CA SER A 115 21.84 -42.42 -29.75
C SER A 115 22.39 -42.49 -31.18
N SER A 116 22.77 -41.34 -31.75
CA SER A 116 23.40 -41.27 -33.07
C SER A 116 24.76 -41.97 -33.11
N ALA A 117 25.61 -41.74 -32.11
CA ALA A 117 26.93 -42.37 -32.01
C ALA A 117 26.82 -43.90 -31.85
N LEU A 118 25.93 -44.37 -30.99
CA LEU A 118 25.68 -45.80 -30.77
C LEU A 118 25.16 -46.48 -32.04
N SER A 119 24.23 -45.82 -32.75
CA SER A 119 23.72 -46.32 -34.04
C SER A 119 24.82 -46.44 -35.10
N ARG A 120 25.75 -45.48 -35.15
CA ARG A 120 26.91 -45.55 -36.06
C ARG A 120 27.94 -46.59 -35.62
N ASN A 121 28.17 -46.73 -34.32
CA ASN A 121 29.14 -47.67 -33.77
C ASN A 121 28.68 -49.13 -33.92
N SER A 122 27.37 -49.40 -33.94
CA SER A 122 26.82 -50.76 -34.06
C SER A 122 27.08 -51.41 -35.42
N ILE A 123 27.37 -50.62 -36.46
CA ILE A 123 27.69 -51.08 -37.82
C ILE A 123 29.20 -51.09 -38.11
N VAL A 124 30.04 -50.87 -37.09
CA VAL A 124 31.50 -50.91 -37.24
C VAL A 124 32.00 -52.34 -37.04
N PHE A 125 32.66 -52.89 -38.05
CA PHE A 125 33.19 -54.26 -38.02
C PHE A 125 34.72 -54.34 -38.15
N SER A 126 35.37 -53.27 -38.62
CA SER A 126 36.83 -53.21 -38.73
C SER A 126 37.45 -52.81 -37.40
N THR A 127 38.52 -53.49 -36.98
CA THR A 127 39.24 -53.22 -35.72
C THR A 127 39.87 -51.83 -35.69
N GLU A 128 40.27 -51.32 -36.85
CA GLU A 128 40.91 -50.01 -37.03
C GLU A 128 39.92 -48.85 -37.23
N ALA A 129 38.63 -49.16 -37.40
CA ALA A 129 37.63 -48.13 -37.64
C ALA A 129 37.41 -47.26 -36.39
N THR A 130 37.34 -45.95 -36.62
CA THR A 130 37.12 -44.94 -35.59
C THR A 130 35.69 -45.04 -35.05
N LEU A 131 35.56 -45.11 -33.73
CA LEU A 131 34.28 -45.06 -33.04
C LEU A 131 33.86 -43.61 -32.81
N TRP A 132 32.57 -43.35 -32.98
CA TRP A 132 31.96 -42.07 -32.61
C TRP A 132 31.95 -41.94 -31.09
N PRO A 133 32.34 -40.77 -30.56
CA PRO A 133 32.42 -40.58 -29.13
C PRO A 133 31.04 -40.45 -28.48
N LEU A 134 30.98 -40.73 -27.19
CA LEU A 134 29.80 -40.51 -26.34
C LEU A 134 29.94 -39.21 -25.54
N TYR A 135 28.81 -38.69 -25.09
CA TYR A 135 28.63 -37.42 -24.41
C TYR A 135 27.99 -37.65 -23.04
N ASN A 136 28.47 -36.93 -22.02
CA ASN A 136 27.91 -36.95 -20.68
C ASN A 136 26.55 -36.23 -20.69
N LEU A 137 25.54 -36.84 -20.06
CA LEU A 137 24.18 -36.29 -20.04
C LEU A 137 24.05 -35.04 -19.15
N GLU A 138 24.86 -34.92 -18.10
CA GLU A 138 24.79 -33.81 -17.15
C GLU A 138 25.53 -32.57 -17.64
N THR A 139 26.68 -32.76 -18.32
CA THR A 139 27.52 -31.65 -18.77
C THR A 139 27.40 -31.34 -20.26
N GLY A 140 26.80 -32.24 -21.05
CA GLY A 140 26.76 -32.15 -22.52
C GLY A 140 28.13 -32.33 -23.21
N GLN A 141 29.20 -32.49 -22.45
CA GLN A 141 30.56 -32.61 -22.96
C GLN A 141 30.88 -34.04 -23.38
N GLN A 142 31.86 -34.19 -24.27
CA GLN A 142 32.35 -35.50 -24.67
C GLN A 142 32.94 -36.25 -23.47
N ILE A 143 32.62 -37.54 -23.33
CA ILE A 143 33.21 -38.39 -22.29
C ILE A 143 34.70 -38.57 -22.60
N ALA A 144 35.54 -38.16 -21.65
CA ALA A 144 36.98 -38.29 -21.75
C ALA A 144 37.39 -39.77 -21.79
N ASN A 145 38.45 -40.06 -22.54
CA ASN A 145 39.03 -41.40 -22.66
C ASN A 145 38.05 -42.48 -23.20
N CYS A 146 37.02 -42.07 -23.95
CA CYS A 146 36.25 -43.03 -24.74
C CYS A 146 37.18 -43.73 -25.76
N PRO A 147 37.15 -45.07 -25.85
CA PRO A 147 38.00 -45.80 -26.78
C PRO A 147 37.81 -45.30 -28.23
N PRO A 148 38.87 -44.86 -28.92
CA PRO A 148 38.74 -44.24 -30.23
C PRO A 148 38.50 -45.26 -31.36
N THR A 149 38.79 -46.54 -31.14
CA THR A 149 38.65 -47.61 -32.14
C THR A 149 38.08 -48.89 -31.51
N LEU A 150 37.57 -49.79 -32.35
CA LEU A 150 37.06 -51.10 -31.92
C LEU A 150 38.17 -51.94 -31.25
N ALA A 151 39.40 -51.90 -31.78
CA ALA A 151 40.56 -52.54 -31.15
C ALA A 151 40.84 -52.02 -29.74
N ALA A 152 40.81 -50.70 -29.55
CA ALA A 152 41.02 -50.08 -28.24
C ALA A 152 39.91 -50.47 -27.25
N LEU A 153 38.65 -50.56 -27.71
CA LEU A 153 37.52 -51.00 -26.91
C LEU A 153 37.66 -52.46 -26.46
N GLN A 154 38.05 -53.36 -27.37
CA GLN A 154 38.28 -54.78 -27.08
C GLN A 154 39.45 -54.99 -26.11
N ALA A 155 40.52 -54.22 -26.24
CA ALA A 155 41.66 -54.24 -25.32
C ALA A 155 41.24 -53.79 -23.90
N LEU A 156 40.39 -52.76 -23.81
CA LEU A 156 39.87 -52.27 -22.53
C LEU A 156 38.96 -53.30 -21.85
N SER A 157 38.07 -53.94 -22.62
CA SER A 157 37.20 -55.03 -22.15
C SER A 157 38.02 -56.19 -21.58
N SER A 158 39.06 -56.61 -22.30
CA SER A 158 39.99 -57.66 -21.86
C SER A 158 40.69 -57.30 -20.54
N LYS A 159 41.13 -56.05 -20.36
CA LYS A 159 41.75 -55.57 -19.12
C LYS A 159 40.79 -55.57 -17.94
N ILE A 160 39.55 -55.11 -18.13
CA ILE A 160 38.52 -55.09 -17.08
C ILE A 160 38.21 -56.51 -16.62
N PHE A 161 38.06 -57.45 -17.56
CA PHE A 161 37.81 -58.85 -17.24
C PHE A 161 38.93 -59.50 -16.42
N LEU A 162 40.18 -59.07 -16.61
CA LEU A 162 41.34 -59.51 -15.84
C LEU A 162 41.38 -58.92 -14.41
N ILE A 163 40.83 -57.73 -14.18
CA ILE A 163 40.83 -57.05 -12.87
C ILE A 163 39.70 -57.56 -11.96
N LEU A 164 38.60 -58.07 -12.55
CA LEU A 164 37.44 -58.58 -11.82
C LEU A 164 37.52 -60.08 -11.47
N LYS A 165 38.65 -60.74 -11.75
CA LYS A 165 38.97 -62.11 -11.32
C LYS A 165 39.92 -62.08 -10.14
#